data_AF-A0A1V3S268-F1
#
_entry.id   AF-A0A1V3S268-F1
#
_cell.length_a   1.000
_cell.length_b   1.000
_cell.length_c   1.000
_cell.angle_alpha   90.00
_cell.angle_beta   90.00
_cell.angle_gamma   90.00
#
_symmetry.space_group_name_H-M   'P 1'
#
loop_
_entity.id
_entity.type
_entity.pdbx_description
1 polymer ?
#
loop_
_entity_poly.entity_id
_entity_poly.type
_entity_poly.pdbx_seq_one_letter_code
_entity_poly.pdbx_strand_id
1 'polypeptide(L)'
;MRWCVVMLLLCLSGTSGAADVLLVPEHNPKPDYPTTLVGKGIAGVARVGFTVHADGRVDEIAILHSDHPDFAEAAREAVSQWRFKPWTVDHEHPAQTHVIVPFEFRLDGLPLDANKWIKTWKCSDINAHAKGQLWVQDLLPFHYTRLYLSNVFLVKQLPETERLALIARFNRLLPSIVQRCGSFPAARYVRMLPEEIRELL
;
A
#
# COMPACT_ATOMS: atom_id res chain seq x y z
N MET A 1 76.27 -2.87 -20.65
CA MET A 1 75.37 -3.71 -21.48
C MET A 1 74.47 -4.52 -20.55
N ARG A 2 73.20 -4.74 -20.96
CA ARG A 2 72.07 -5.45 -20.31
C ARG A 2 71.11 -4.51 -19.54
N TRP A 3 70.27 -3.75 -20.25
CA TRP A 3 68.90 -4.06 -20.73
C TRP A 3 67.84 -4.19 -19.62
N CYS A 4 66.92 -3.22 -19.68
CA CYS A 4 65.60 -3.15 -19.05
C CYS A 4 64.73 -4.36 -19.43
N VAL A 5 63.82 -4.78 -18.54
CA VAL A 5 62.36 -4.84 -18.78
C VAL A 5 61.69 -4.95 -17.41
N VAL A 6 60.98 -3.88 -17.01
CA VAL A 6 59.95 -3.95 -15.98
C VAL A 6 58.67 -4.39 -16.70
N MET A 7 58.25 -5.64 -16.51
CA MET A 7 56.93 -6.09 -16.94
C MET A 7 55.92 -5.64 -15.88
N LEU A 8 55.31 -4.48 -16.12
CA LEU A 8 54.10 -4.06 -15.44
C LEU A 8 52.95 -4.95 -15.95
N LEU A 9 52.62 -5.99 -15.19
CA LEU A 9 51.39 -6.74 -15.36
C LEU A 9 50.22 -5.85 -14.91
N LEU A 10 49.67 -5.08 -15.86
CA LEU A 10 48.33 -4.52 -15.73
C LEU A 10 47.34 -5.68 -15.72
N CYS A 11 46.97 -6.15 -14.52
CA CYS A 11 45.73 -6.88 -14.36
C CYS A 11 44.59 -5.89 -14.66
N LEU A 12 44.05 -5.96 -15.87
CA LEU A 12 42.77 -5.38 -16.23
C LEU A 12 41.72 -6.01 -15.32
N SER A 13 41.42 -5.34 -14.21
CA SER A 13 40.23 -5.62 -13.42
C SER A 13 39.03 -5.26 -14.28
N GLY A 14 38.54 -6.23 -15.07
CA GLY A 14 37.27 -6.11 -15.76
C GLY A 14 36.17 -5.99 -14.71
N THR A 15 35.73 -4.78 -14.42
CA THR A 15 34.50 -4.55 -13.67
C THR A 15 33.35 -5.03 -14.55
N SER A 16 32.93 -6.28 -14.33
CA SER A 16 31.70 -6.81 -14.92
C SER A 16 30.53 -6.12 -14.22
N GLY A 17 30.19 -4.91 -14.66
CA GLY A 17 28.89 -4.33 -14.36
C GLY A 17 27.87 -5.05 -15.23
N ALA A 18 27.14 -6.01 -14.68
CA ALA A 18 25.93 -6.50 -15.32
C ALA A 18 25.04 -5.26 -15.56
N ALA A 19 24.68 -4.99 -16.81
CA ALA A 19 23.75 -3.90 -17.10
C ALA A 19 22.39 -4.26 -16.49
N ASP A 20 21.73 -3.29 -15.86
CA ASP A 20 20.40 -3.49 -15.31
C ASP A 20 19.41 -3.70 -16.46
N VAL A 21 18.85 -4.92 -16.56
CA VAL A 21 17.78 -5.23 -17.52
C VAL A 21 16.59 -4.31 -17.24
N LEU A 22 16.14 -3.56 -18.25
CA LEU A 22 14.93 -2.75 -18.16
C LEU A 22 13.69 -3.67 -18.14
N LEU A 23 13.15 -3.90 -16.94
CA LEU A 23 11.93 -4.68 -16.76
C LEU A 23 10.68 -3.84 -17.10
N VAL A 24 9.98 -4.20 -18.17
CA VAL A 24 8.71 -3.58 -18.56
C VAL A 24 7.56 -4.52 -18.16
N PRO A 25 6.69 -4.16 -17.19
CA PRO A 25 5.60 -5.03 -16.77
C PRO A 25 4.52 -5.14 -17.86
N GLU A 26 4.02 -6.37 -18.10
CA GLU A 26 2.84 -6.63 -18.93
C GLU A 26 1.60 -6.92 -18.08
N HIS A 27 1.78 -7.63 -16.97
CA HIS A 27 0.75 -7.85 -15.98
C HIS A 27 1.38 -7.74 -14.59
N ASN A 28 0.96 -6.75 -13.80
CA ASN A 28 1.53 -6.48 -12.48
C ASN A 28 0.46 -5.95 -11.50
N PRO A 29 -0.57 -6.76 -11.17
CA PRO A 29 -1.58 -6.34 -10.20
C PRO A 29 -0.91 -5.92 -8.88
N LYS A 30 -1.47 -4.87 -8.26
CA LYS A 30 -1.08 -4.47 -6.90
C LYS A 30 -1.60 -5.51 -5.91
N PRO A 31 -0.92 -5.72 -4.77
CA PRO A 31 -1.46 -6.55 -3.71
C PRO A 31 -2.73 -5.93 -3.12
N ASP A 32 -3.72 -6.78 -2.93
CA ASP A 32 -4.94 -6.40 -2.24
C ASP A 32 -4.64 -6.17 -0.76
N TYR A 33 -5.25 -5.13 -0.19
CA TYR A 33 -5.11 -4.89 1.24
C TYR A 33 -5.85 -6.00 2.02
N PRO A 34 -5.21 -6.70 2.98
CA PRO A 34 -5.84 -7.84 3.64
C PRO A 34 -7.12 -7.48 4.39
N THR A 35 -8.21 -8.18 4.08
CA THR A 35 -9.55 -7.92 4.67
C THR A 35 -9.58 -8.09 6.19
N THR A 36 -8.77 -9.00 6.73
CA THR A 36 -8.53 -9.23 8.16
C THR A 36 -7.95 -8.02 8.89
N LEU A 37 -7.28 -7.13 8.15
CA LEU A 37 -6.65 -5.92 8.67
C LEU A 37 -7.50 -4.67 8.43
N VAL A 38 -8.52 -4.72 7.56
CA VAL A 38 -9.37 -3.55 7.24
C VAL A 38 -10.09 -3.04 8.49
N GLY A 39 -10.64 -3.93 9.30
CA GLY A 39 -11.29 -3.58 10.56
C GLY A 39 -10.31 -3.05 11.62
N LYS A 40 -9.04 -3.43 11.53
CA LYS A 40 -8.00 -3.05 12.50
C LYS A 40 -7.20 -1.83 12.05
N GLY A 41 -7.33 -1.41 10.80
CA GLY A 41 -6.59 -0.26 10.29
C GLY A 41 -5.07 -0.35 10.48
N ILE A 42 -4.50 -1.54 10.30
CA ILE A 42 -3.07 -1.73 10.45
C ILE A 42 -2.39 -1.27 9.16
N ALA A 43 -1.43 -0.36 9.21
CA ALA A 43 -0.60 -0.05 8.04
C ALA A 43 0.77 -0.70 8.22
N GLY A 44 1.49 -0.91 7.12
CA GLY A 44 2.84 -1.45 7.19
C GLY A 44 3.45 -1.72 5.83
N VAL A 45 4.62 -2.35 5.85
CA VAL A 45 5.41 -2.64 4.66
C VAL A 45 5.68 -4.13 4.57
N ALA A 46 5.65 -4.68 3.34
CA ALA A 46 6.25 -5.97 3.01
C ALA A 46 7.32 -5.78 1.94
N ARG A 47 8.51 -6.34 2.12
CA ARG A 47 9.58 -6.37 1.10
C ARG A 47 9.68 -7.77 0.53
N VAL A 48 9.55 -7.87 -0.80
CA VAL A 48 9.55 -9.13 -1.53
C VAL A 48 10.72 -9.15 -2.49
N GLY A 49 11.54 -10.20 -2.41
CA GLY A 49 12.55 -10.54 -3.40
C GLY A 49 12.02 -11.61 -4.34
N PHE A 50 12.33 -11.53 -5.63
CA PHE A 50 11.94 -12.52 -6.63
C PHE A 50 12.87 -12.50 -7.84
N THR A 51 12.85 -13.56 -8.63
CA THR A 51 13.66 -13.69 -9.85
C THR A 51 12.76 -13.46 -11.07
N VAL A 52 13.24 -12.68 -12.05
CA VAL A 52 12.60 -12.48 -13.35
C VAL A 52 13.47 -13.10 -14.43
N HIS A 53 12.87 -13.98 -15.23
CA HIS A 53 13.53 -14.69 -16.33
C HIS A 53 13.39 -13.91 -17.64
N ALA A 54 14.30 -14.15 -18.58
CA ALA A 54 14.30 -13.49 -19.89
C ALA A 54 13.05 -13.75 -20.73
N ASP A 55 12.26 -14.78 -20.40
CA ASP A 55 10.95 -15.05 -21.00
C ASP A 55 9.79 -14.28 -20.34
N GLY A 56 10.10 -13.42 -19.36
CA GLY A 56 9.13 -12.58 -18.65
C GLY A 56 8.45 -13.23 -17.44
N ARG A 57 8.75 -14.49 -17.11
CA ARG A 57 8.19 -15.18 -15.95
C ARG A 57 8.85 -14.73 -14.64
N VAL A 58 8.07 -14.79 -13.57
CA VAL A 58 8.50 -14.51 -12.19
C VAL A 58 8.44 -15.79 -11.36
N ASP A 59 9.49 -16.07 -10.59
CA ASP A 59 9.53 -17.14 -9.60
C ASP A 59 10.48 -16.81 -8.42
N GLU A 60 10.86 -17.82 -7.63
CA GLU A 60 11.74 -17.69 -6.46
C GLU A 60 11.31 -16.59 -5.46
N ILE A 61 10.00 -16.46 -5.26
CA ILE A 61 9.41 -15.39 -4.45
C ILE A 61 9.71 -15.60 -2.96
N ALA A 62 10.47 -14.68 -2.38
CA ALA A 62 10.86 -14.67 -0.98
C ALA A 62 10.38 -13.39 -0.26
N ILE A 63 9.80 -13.55 0.91
CA ILE A 63 9.50 -12.42 1.80
C ILE A 63 10.75 -12.10 2.59
N LEU A 64 11.36 -10.95 2.31
CA LEU A 64 12.58 -10.50 2.97
C LEU A 64 12.29 -9.78 4.28
N HIS A 65 11.16 -9.07 4.35
CA HIS A 65 10.66 -8.39 5.55
C HIS A 65 9.15 -8.23 5.47
N SER A 66 8.46 -8.27 6.60
CA SER A 66 7.08 -7.81 6.67
C SER A 66 6.70 -7.34 8.07
N ASP A 67 5.96 -6.25 8.15
CA ASP A 67 5.41 -5.74 9.41
C ASP A 67 4.20 -6.58 9.89
N HIS A 68 3.58 -7.38 9.01
CA HIS A 68 2.46 -8.26 9.35
C HIS A 68 2.37 -9.48 8.40
N PRO A 69 2.12 -10.71 8.90
CA PRO A 69 2.03 -11.91 8.05
C PRO A 69 1.00 -11.78 6.91
N ASP A 70 -0.17 -11.18 7.16
CA ASP A 70 -1.16 -10.96 6.10
C ASP A 70 -0.68 -10.04 4.96
N PHE A 71 0.22 -9.06 5.24
CA PHE A 71 0.85 -8.26 4.18
C PHE A 71 1.86 -9.06 3.38
N ALA A 72 2.61 -9.94 4.06
CA ALA A 72 3.53 -10.85 3.40
C ALA A 72 2.80 -11.75 2.40
N GLU A 73 1.65 -12.31 2.80
CA GLU A 73 0.86 -13.19 1.95
C GLU A 73 0.25 -12.43 0.76
N ALA A 74 -0.40 -11.29 1.01
CA ALA A 74 -0.97 -10.46 -0.05
C ALA A 74 0.09 -10.00 -1.08
N ALA A 75 1.28 -9.64 -0.61
CA ALA A 75 2.39 -9.26 -1.49
C ALA A 75 2.89 -10.45 -2.31
N ARG A 76 3.03 -11.64 -1.70
CA ARG A 76 3.41 -12.88 -2.39
C ARG A 76 2.41 -13.25 -3.48
N GLU A 77 1.12 -13.21 -3.15
CA GLU A 77 0.03 -13.54 -4.07
C GLU A 77 0.04 -12.63 -5.30
N ALA A 78 0.22 -11.32 -5.10
CA ALA A 78 0.31 -10.37 -6.21
C ALA A 78 1.53 -10.63 -7.09
N VAL A 79 2.73 -10.77 -6.50
CA VAL A 79 3.97 -11.00 -7.25
C VAL A 79 3.94 -12.31 -8.03
N SER A 80 3.26 -13.35 -7.52
CA SER A 80 3.13 -14.63 -8.24
C SER A 80 2.42 -14.51 -9.60
N GLN A 81 1.59 -13.48 -9.75
CA GLN A 81 0.86 -13.19 -10.98
C GLN A 81 1.66 -12.31 -11.94
N TRP A 82 2.79 -11.74 -11.51
CA TRP A 82 3.53 -10.77 -12.31
C TRP A 82 4.13 -11.39 -13.58
N ARG A 83 4.08 -10.63 -14.67
CA ARG A 83 4.71 -10.94 -15.96
C ARG A 83 5.35 -9.69 -16.54
N PHE A 84 6.53 -9.85 -17.11
CA PHE A 84 7.30 -8.81 -17.76
C PHE A 84 7.47 -9.10 -19.24
N LYS A 85 7.77 -8.07 -20.04
CA LYS A 85 8.13 -8.26 -21.43
C LYS A 85 9.40 -9.11 -21.53
N PRO A 86 9.43 -10.14 -22.39
CA PRO A 86 10.65 -10.89 -22.66
C PRO A 86 11.76 -10.01 -23.22
N TRP A 87 13.02 -10.41 -22.99
CA TRP A 87 14.20 -9.79 -23.58
C TRP A 87 15.12 -10.84 -24.20
N THR A 88 16.01 -10.38 -25.08
CA THR A 88 17.02 -11.25 -25.68
C THR A 88 18.20 -11.36 -24.73
N VAL A 89 18.66 -12.58 -24.47
CA VAL A 89 19.86 -12.82 -23.66
C VAL A 89 21.09 -12.55 -24.50
N ASP A 90 21.96 -11.68 -24.00
CA ASP A 90 23.24 -11.33 -24.63
C ASP A 90 24.30 -11.02 -23.55
N HIS A 91 25.43 -10.44 -23.94
CA HIS A 91 26.51 -10.12 -23.00
C HIS A 91 26.14 -9.05 -21.96
N GLU A 92 25.19 -8.17 -22.25
CA GLU A 92 24.73 -7.10 -21.37
C GLU A 92 23.47 -7.51 -20.59
N HIS A 93 22.62 -8.35 -21.18
CA HIS A 93 21.33 -8.78 -20.62
C HIS A 93 21.36 -10.26 -20.19
N PRO A 94 21.47 -10.57 -18.89
CA PRO A 94 21.50 -11.95 -18.41
C PRO A 94 20.18 -12.68 -18.63
N ALA A 95 20.22 -14.02 -18.52
CA ALA A 95 19.05 -14.88 -18.61
C ALA A 95 18.01 -14.67 -17.50
N GLN A 96 18.44 -14.11 -16.37
CA GLN A 96 17.58 -13.77 -15.24
C GLN A 96 18.15 -12.59 -14.45
N THR A 97 17.29 -11.90 -13.72
CA THR A 97 17.67 -10.84 -12.79
C THR A 97 16.87 -10.94 -11.49
N HIS A 98 17.47 -10.54 -10.37
CA HIS A 98 16.81 -10.54 -9.07
C HIS A 98 16.29 -9.15 -8.73
N VAL A 99 15.06 -9.07 -8.26
CA VAL A 99 14.36 -7.82 -7.98
C VAL A 99 13.88 -7.82 -6.53
N ILE A 100 14.04 -6.69 -5.86
CA ILE A 100 13.47 -6.46 -4.52
C ILE A 100 12.50 -5.29 -4.60
N VAL A 101 11.24 -5.54 -4.22
CA VAL A 101 10.18 -4.52 -4.23
C VAL A 101 9.60 -4.33 -2.82
N PRO A 102 9.55 -3.09 -2.31
CA PRO A 102 8.75 -2.76 -1.14
C PRO A 102 7.29 -2.49 -1.55
N PHE A 103 6.35 -3.11 -0.84
CA PHE A 103 4.93 -2.82 -0.90
C PHE A 103 4.51 -2.09 0.37
N GLU A 104 4.04 -0.86 0.21
CA GLU A 104 3.39 -0.13 1.28
C GLU A 104 1.90 -0.50 1.32
N PHE A 105 1.51 -1.17 2.39
CA PHE A 105 0.12 -1.45 2.70
C PHE A 105 -0.40 -0.30 3.52
N ARG A 106 -1.06 0.58 2.80
CA ARG A 106 -1.82 1.64 3.41
C ARG A 106 -3.21 1.58 2.83
N LEU A 107 -4.13 1.98 3.67
CA LEU A 107 -5.51 2.15 3.28
C LEU A 107 -5.58 3.55 2.60
N ASP A 108 -4.84 3.71 1.50
CA ASP A 108 -4.61 4.98 0.82
C ASP A 108 -4.92 4.78 -0.66
N GLY A 109 -6.08 5.27 -1.05
CA GLY A 109 -6.70 4.96 -2.33
C GLY A 109 -8.15 4.77 -1.99
N LEU A 110 -8.95 5.81 -2.23
CA LEU A 110 -10.40 5.68 -2.21
C LEU A 110 -10.75 4.56 -3.17
N PRO A 111 -11.17 3.39 -2.70
CA PRO A 111 -11.73 2.47 -3.65
C PRO A 111 -13.11 3.05 -3.90
N LEU A 112 -13.63 2.88 -5.10
CA LEU A 112 -15.01 3.27 -5.41
C LEU A 112 -16.01 2.66 -4.40
N ASP A 113 -15.55 1.64 -3.66
CA ASP A 113 -16.22 0.96 -2.57
C ASP A 113 -15.81 1.41 -1.14
N ALA A 114 -15.14 2.57 -0.97
CA ALA A 114 -14.77 3.09 0.36
C ALA A 114 -15.98 3.10 1.31
N ASN A 115 -17.14 3.52 0.80
CA ASN A 115 -18.40 3.48 1.52
C ASN A 115 -18.81 2.07 1.96
N LYS A 116 -18.53 1.04 1.14
CA LYS A 116 -18.81 -0.36 1.46
C LYS A 116 -18.05 -0.79 2.72
N TRP A 117 -16.76 -0.46 2.85
CA TRP A 117 -16.02 -0.79 4.07
C TRP A 117 -16.35 0.13 5.24
N ILE A 118 -16.56 1.43 5.01
CA ILE A 118 -16.95 2.37 6.08
C ILE A 118 -18.22 1.87 6.80
N LYS A 119 -19.19 1.33 6.05
CA LYS A 119 -20.42 0.72 6.59
C LYS A 119 -20.18 -0.51 7.47
N THR A 120 -19.05 -1.20 7.29
CA THR A 120 -18.74 -2.43 8.01
C THR A 120 -18.00 -2.21 9.32
N TRP A 121 -17.39 -1.04 9.55
CA TRP A 121 -16.68 -0.82 10.81
C TRP A 121 -17.60 -0.78 12.02
N LYS A 122 -17.13 -1.37 13.12
CA LYS A 122 -17.76 -1.32 14.44
C LYS A 122 -17.10 -0.24 15.29
N CYS A 123 -17.83 0.24 16.29
CA CYS A 123 -17.28 1.14 17.28
C CYS A 123 -16.13 0.51 18.09
N SER A 124 -16.10 -0.81 18.25
CA SER A 124 -14.96 -1.54 18.82
C SER A 124 -13.66 -1.30 18.06
N ASP A 125 -13.73 -1.15 16.74
CA ASP A 125 -12.58 -0.91 15.88
C ASP A 125 -12.01 0.49 16.14
N ILE A 126 -12.87 1.47 16.42
CA ILE A 126 -12.48 2.83 16.80
C ILE A 126 -11.93 2.86 18.22
N ASN A 127 -12.61 2.19 19.16
CA ASN A 127 -12.24 2.18 20.57
C ASN A 127 -10.87 1.53 20.82
N ALA A 128 -10.53 0.49 20.05
CA ALA A 128 -9.23 -0.18 20.14
C ALA A 128 -8.06 0.78 19.89
N HIS A 129 -8.25 1.78 19.02
CA HIS A 129 -7.21 2.72 18.63
C HIS A 129 -7.29 4.05 19.40
N ALA A 130 -8.48 4.45 19.83
CA ALA A 130 -8.67 5.66 20.61
C ALA A 130 -8.14 5.56 22.06
N LYS A 131 -7.92 4.34 22.58
CA LYS A 131 -7.49 4.14 23.97
C LYS A 131 -6.08 4.70 24.21
N GLY A 132 -6.01 5.85 24.86
CA GLY A 132 -4.74 6.51 25.21
C GLY A 132 -4.20 7.48 24.17
N GLN A 133 -4.92 7.71 23.06
CA GLN A 133 -4.55 8.70 22.07
C GLN A 133 -5.18 10.06 22.36
N LEU A 134 -4.34 11.11 22.40
CA LEU A 134 -4.77 12.50 22.51
C LEU A 134 -5.29 13.07 21.17
N TRP A 135 -4.95 12.40 20.07
CA TRP A 135 -5.23 12.82 18.69
C TRP A 135 -5.91 11.69 17.93
N VAL A 136 -7.22 11.81 17.72
CA VAL A 136 -8.01 10.77 17.06
C VAL A 136 -8.21 11.04 15.57
N GLN A 137 -7.80 12.21 15.05
CA GLN A 137 -8.11 12.60 13.67
C GLN A 137 -7.55 11.64 12.61
N ASP A 138 -6.44 10.98 12.90
CA ASP A 138 -5.73 10.11 11.95
C ASP A 138 -6.14 8.64 12.08
N LEU A 139 -7.13 8.32 12.91
CA LEU A 139 -7.75 7.01 12.91
C LEU A 139 -8.33 6.71 11.54
N LEU A 140 -8.09 5.51 11.04
CA LEU A 140 -8.48 5.12 9.68
C LEU A 140 -9.97 5.28 9.39
N PRO A 141 -10.90 4.97 10.33
CA PRO A 141 -12.30 5.29 10.14
C PRO A 141 -12.56 6.75 9.78
N PHE A 142 -11.81 7.68 10.39
CA PHE A 142 -11.96 9.11 10.15
C PHE A 142 -11.19 9.58 8.93
N HIS A 143 -10.00 9.03 8.70
CA HIS A 143 -9.25 9.24 7.46
C HIS A 143 -10.10 8.87 6.24
N TYR A 144 -10.74 7.70 6.25
CA TYR A 144 -11.57 7.22 5.15
C TYR A 144 -12.86 7.99 4.98
N THR A 145 -13.55 8.34 6.06
CA THR A 145 -14.73 9.21 5.95
C THR A 145 -14.34 10.56 5.33
N ARG A 146 -13.20 11.17 5.72
CA ARG A 146 -12.69 12.40 5.09
C ARG A 146 -12.34 12.22 3.62
N LEU A 147 -11.63 11.13 3.27
CA LEU A 147 -11.31 10.82 1.89
C LEU A 147 -12.60 10.64 1.07
N TYR A 148 -13.58 9.91 1.59
CA TYR A 148 -14.86 9.69 0.91
C TYR A 148 -15.53 11.02 0.60
N LEU A 149 -15.66 11.88 1.62
CA LEU A 149 -16.21 13.24 1.49
C LEU A 149 -15.40 14.16 0.56
N SER A 150 -14.15 13.80 0.26
CA SER A 150 -13.26 14.54 -0.65
C SER A 150 -13.12 13.89 -2.03
N ASN A 151 -13.86 12.80 -2.31
CA ASN A 151 -13.75 12.02 -3.54
C ASN A 151 -14.30 12.76 -4.77
N VAL A 152 -13.76 12.47 -5.95
CA VAL A 152 -14.19 12.98 -7.27
C VAL A 152 -15.70 12.82 -7.51
N PHE A 153 -16.33 11.78 -6.97
CA PHE A 153 -17.78 11.58 -7.08
C PHE A 153 -18.56 12.70 -6.36
N LEU A 154 -18.25 12.97 -5.10
CA LEU A 154 -18.91 14.05 -4.34
C LEU A 154 -18.48 15.43 -4.84
N VAL A 155 -17.25 15.60 -5.34
CA VAL A 155 -16.82 16.83 -6.02
C VAL A 155 -17.70 17.15 -7.24
N LYS A 156 -18.19 16.14 -7.96
CA LYS A 156 -19.11 16.33 -9.10
C LYS A 156 -20.55 16.57 -8.68
N GLN A 157 -20.97 16.08 -7.52
CA GLN A 157 -22.36 16.12 -7.06
C GLN A 157 -22.69 17.31 -6.15
N LEU A 158 -21.71 17.77 -5.36
CA LEU A 158 -21.91 18.81 -4.36
C LEU A 158 -21.03 20.04 -4.67
N PRO A 159 -21.54 21.27 -4.46
CA PRO A 159 -20.73 22.47 -4.45
C PRO A 159 -19.55 22.35 -3.47
N GLU A 160 -18.43 22.98 -3.80
CA GLU A 160 -17.22 22.92 -2.96
C GLU A 160 -17.48 23.39 -1.53
N THR A 161 -18.24 24.47 -1.35
CA THR A 161 -18.56 25.03 -0.04
C THR A 161 -19.34 24.05 0.85
N GLU A 162 -20.32 23.35 0.27
CA GLU A 162 -21.12 22.34 0.97
C GLU A 162 -20.28 21.12 1.34
N ARG A 163 -19.45 20.64 0.40
CA ARG A 163 -18.53 19.53 0.63
C ARG A 163 -17.52 19.84 1.74
N LEU A 164 -16.91 21.02 1.73
CA LEU A 164 -15.98 21.45 2.77
C LEU A 164 -16.67 21.64 4.13
N ALA A 165 -17.92 22.11 4.15
CA ALA A 165 -18.71 22.22 5.37
C ALA A 165 -18.99 20.85 6.01
N LEU A 166 -19.27 19.81 5.21
CA LEU A 166 -19.43 18.43 5.69
C LEU A 166 -18.14 17.91 6.34
N ILE A 167 -16.98 18.09 5.69
CA ILE A 167 -15.68 17.68 6.22
C ILE A 167 -15.35 18.43 7.51
N ALA A 168 -15.57 19.75 7.55
CA ALA A 168 -15.31 20.56 8.74
C ALA A 168 -16.21 20.14 9.91
N ARG A 169 -17.49 19.89 9.65
CA ARG A 169 -18.43 19.40 10.66
C ARG A 169 -18.05 18.02 11.17
N PHE A 170 -17.68 17.10 10.27
CA PHE A 170 -17.17 15.78 10.63
C PHE A 170 -15.99 15.87 11.60
N ASN A 171 -14.97 16.67 11.24
CA ASN A 171 -13.75 16.84 12.03
C ASN A 171 -14.03 17.43 13.42
N ARG A 172 -14.98 18.35 13.52
CA ARG A 172 -15.40 18.93 14.81
C ARG A 172 -16.04 17.90 15.73
N LEU A 173 -16.70 16.89 15.17
CA LEU A 173 -17.47 15.89 15.91
C LEU A 173 -16.67 14.64 16.28
N LEU A 174 -15.41 14.51 15.84
CA LEU A 174 -14.60 13.31 16.13
C LEU A 174 -14.54 12.95 17.63
N PRO A 175 -14.34 13.90 18.57
CA PRO A 175 -14.31 13.55 19.99
C PRO A 175 -15.63 12.96 20.49
N SER A 176 -16.76 13.50 20.07
CA SER A 176 -18.08 13.01 20.49
C SER A 176 -18.45 11.69 19.81
N ILE A 177 -18.00 11.47 18.57
CA ILE A 177 -18.09 10.19 17.86
C ILE A 177 -17.34 9.10 18.62
N VAL A 178 -16.09 9.37 19.03
CA VAL A 178 -15.28 8.45 19.84
C VAL A 178 -15.94 8.16 21.18
N GLN A 179 -16.39 9.20 21.89
CA GLN A 179 -17.10 9.05 23.17
C GLN A 179 -18.33 8.14 23.04
N ARG A 180 -19.17 8.38 22.03
CA ARG A 180 -20.36 7.55 21.75
C ARG A 180 -20.01 6.13 21.36
N CYS A 181 -18.96 5.94 20.54
CA CYS A 181 -18.47 4.61 20.23
C CYS A 181 -18.00 3.85 21.47
N GLY A 182 -17.40 4.54 22.46
CA GLY A 182 -17.06 3.99 23.76
C GLY A 182 -18.25 3.36 24.48
N SER A 183 -19.42 4.01 24.42
CA SER A 183 -20.66 3.50 25.02
C SER A 183 -21.31 2.35 24.26
N PHE A 184 -21.01 2.18 22.97
CA PHE A 184 -21.66 1.20 22.09
C PHE A 184 -20.68 0.43 21.21
N PRO A 185 -19.76 -0.37 21.78
CA PRO A 185 -18.69 -1.03 21.04
C PRO A 185 -19.18 -1.96 19.92
N ALA A 186 -20.34 -2.60 20.08
CA ALA A 186 -20.92 -3.48 19.07
C ALA A 186 -21.65 -2.74 17.93
N ALA A 187 -21.96 -1.44 18.10
CA ALA A 187 -22.65 -0.67 17.09
C ALA A 187 -21.77 -0.41 15.86
N ARG A 188 -22.39 -0.25 14.69
CA ARG A 188 -21.68 0.19 13.49
C ARG A 188 -21.25 1.64 13.64
N TYR A 189 -20.02 1.95 13.22
CA TYR A 189 -19.46 3.30 13.21
C TYR A 189 -20.36 4.30 12.48
N VAL A 190 -20.96 3.90 11.35
CA VAL A 190 -21.85 4.79 10.57
C VAL A 190 -23.07 5.32 11.34
N ARG A 191 -23.48 4.64 12.43
CA ARG A 191 -24.54 5.16 13.32
C ARG A 191 -24.05 6.31 14.20
N MET A 192 -22.74 6.47 14.30
CA MET A 192 -22.11 7.55 15.07
C MET A 192 -21.94 8.83 14.25
N LEU A 193 -22.00 8.73 12.93
CA LEU A 193 -21.83 9.85 12.01
C LEU A 193 -23.02 10.82 12.05
N PRO A 194 -22.79 12.10 11.70
CA PRO A 194 -23.86 13.03 11.34
C PRO A 194 -24.77 12.44 10.26
N GLU A 195 -26.06 12.78 10.32
CA GLU A 195 -27.07 12.27 9.41
C GLU A 195 -26.70 12.51 7.95
N GLU A 196 -26.25 13.73 7.65
CA GLU A 196 -25.91 14.19 6.31
C GLU A 196 -24.75 13.38 5.71
N ILE A 197 -23.81 12.91 6.55
CA ILE A 197 -22.68 12.08 6.11
C ILE A 197 -23.12 10.63 5.97
N ARG A 198 -24.00 10.16 6.86
CA ARG A 198 -24.55 8.80 6.83
C ARG A 198 -25.38 8.56 5.57
N GLU A 199 -26.11 9.56 5.09
CA GLU A 199 -26.90 9.48 3.85
C GLU A 199 -26.04 9.41 2.59
N LEU A 200 -24.83 9.98 2.63
CA LEU A 200 -23.88 9.95 1.52
C LEU A 200 -23.11 8.64 1.43
N LEU A 201 -23.01 7.87 2.52
CA LEU A 201 -22.29 6.60 2.58
C LEU A 201 -23.17 5.47 2.08
#